data_AF-A0A5C3KML6-F1
#
_entry.id   AF-A0A5C3KML6-F1
#
_cell.length_a   1.000
_cell.length_b   1.000
_cell.length_c   1.000
_cell.angle_alpha   90.00
_cell.angle_beta   90.00
_cell.angle_gamma   90.00
#
_symmetry.space_group_name_H-M   'P 1'
#
loop_
_entity.id
_entity.type
_entity.pdbx_description
1 polymer ?
#
loop_
_entity_poly.entity_id
_entity_poly.type
_entity_poly.pdbx_seq_one_letter_code
_entity_poly.pdbx_strand_id
1 'polypeptide(L)'
;MAVISLKHVLVAVALVSSAAQAFPAYGSLAGLSERDFKFAMSTLKPRMPAPAPGPLRFDGPKLAEDKEHPFKPMKMDDLRGPCPGLNTLAAHGYLPRNGVATPAQIIQASMDGFNMENNLARFTTYAAHLLDGNVVTDLLSIGAKTPKTGPDPDTGALVAGLRNHGTFEGDASVTRADAFFGDNFSFNETLFDQFVDFSERFGNGFYNYTVAAELRFHRVQQGIAENPHFSFVGFRHLTAYAEVTFPVNMFIDGRRTGFERLQLDMQTAETFFKDNRFPRGFHRSEKPSGTEGLVEIFSAHPTQPGRNAGAVDTFTVDDSLGDVGSANGFCSIYTGLANVTIPSLYPNPTGVLRRNLITNLQFLFDGLPKQSNCTQIFPFGSM
;
A
#
# COMPACT_ATOMS: atom_id res chain seq x y z
N MET A 1 -49.46 -62.97 -10.10
CA MET A 1 -48.60 -63.94 -10.83
C MET A 1 -48.31 -63.32 -12.19
N ALA A 2 -47.10 -63.10 -12.68
CA ALA A 2 -45.80 -63.64 -12.34
C ALA A 2 -44.72 -62.57 -12.61
N VAL A 3 -43.64 -62.64 -11.83
CA VAL A 3 -42.34 -62.04 -12.13
C VAL A 3 -41.66 -62.89 -13.20
N ILE A 4 -40.91 -62.29 -14.15
CA ILE A 4 -39.56 -62.73 -14.59
C ILE A 4 -39.03 -61.90 -15.78
N SER A 5 -37.80 -61.44 -15.55
CA SER A 5 -36.64 -61.26 -16.45
C SER A 5 -36.51 -60.09 -17.43
N LEU A 6 -35.41 -59.39 -17.15
CA LEU A 6 -34.72 -58.30 -17.80
C LEU A 6 -33.75 -58.85 -18.87
N LYS A 7 -33.84 -58.43 -20.14
CA LYS A 7 -32.68 -58.48 -21.06
C LYS A 7 -32.68 -57.32 -22.08
N HIS A 8 -31.76 -56.38 -21.84
CA HIS A 8 -30.91 -55.66 -22.79
C HIS A 8 -31.55 -54.95 -24.00
N VAL A 9 -31.71 -53.62 -23.90
CA VAL A 9 -31.45 -52.70 -25.02
C VAL A 9 -30.63 -51.53 -24.47
N LEU A 10 -29.33 -51.52 -24.77
CA LEU A 10 -28.44 -50.38 -24.61
C LEU A 10 -28.82 -49.34 -25.68
N VAL A 11 -29.43 -48.23 -25.27
CA VAL A 11 -29.54 -47.03 -26.12
C VAL A 11 -28.42 -46.08 -25.71
N ALA A 12 -27.40 -45.98 -26.56
CA ALA A 12 -26.36 -44.98 -26.45
C ALA A 12 -26.95 -43.60 -26.75
N VAL A 13 -27.22 -42.81 -25.71
CA VAL A 13 -27.46 -41.37 -25.85
C VAL A 13 -26.10 -40.69 -25.92
N ALA A 14 -25.66 -40.36 -27.13
CA ALA A 14 -24.54 -39.46 -27.35
C ALA A 14 -24.95 -38.06 -26.88
N LEU A 15 -24.63 -37.74 -25.63
CA LEU A 15 -24.56 -36.36 -25.16
C LEU A 15 -23.40 -35.68 -25.91
N VAL A 16 -23.72 -34.88 -26.92
CA VAL A 16 -22.82 -33.84 -27.41
C VAL A 16 -22.72 -32.79 -26.30
N SER A 17 -21.89 -33.09 -25.29
CA SER A 17 -21.32 -32.06 -24.44
C SER A 17 -20.33 -31.30 -25.32
N SER A 18 -20.79 -30.21 -25.91
CA SER A 18 -19.90 -29.13 -26.34
C SER A 18 -19.16 -28.67 -25.08
N ALA A 19 -18.00 -29.27 -24.83
CA ALA A 19 -17.02 -28.77 -23.89
C ALA A 19 -16.47 -27.46 -24.48
N ALA A 20 -17.25 -26.39 -24.35
CA ALA A 20 -16.66 -25.09 -24.19
C ALA A 20 -15.90 -25.17 -22.86
N GLN A 21 -14.62 -25.55 -22.93
CA GLN A 21 -13.69 -25.29 -21.85
C GLN A 21 -13.60 -23.77 -21.72
N ALA A 22 -14.54 -23.19 -20.99
CA ALA A 22 -14.37 -21.86 -20.45
C ALA A 22 -13.14 -21.96 -19.54
N PHE A 23 -12.04 -21.32 -19.95
CA PHE A 23 -10.93 -21.08 -19.06
C PHE A 23 -11.50 -20.51 -17.75
N PRO A 24 -11.08 -21.02 -16.57
CA PRO A 24 -11.40 -20.32 -15.35
C PRO A 24 -10.85 -18.90 -15.52
N ALA A 25 -11.70 -17.88 -15.47
CA ALA A 25 -11.32 -16.48 -15.67
C ALA A 25 -10.37 -15.94 -14.56
N TYR A 26 -9.76 -16.84 -13.78
CA TYR A 26 -9.27 -16.62 -12.42
C TYR A 26 -7.99 -17.43 -12.11
N GLY A 27 -7.30 -17.97 -13.13
CA GLY A 27 -6.01 -18.65 -12.97
C GLY A 27 -4.83 -17.71 -13.22
N SER A 28 -3.70 -17.95 -12.55
CA SER A 28 -2.42 -17.35 -12.94
C SER A 28 -2.14 -17.63 -14.42
N LEU A 29 -1.58 -16.67 -15.15
CA LEU A 29 -1.11 -16.90 -16.51
C LEU A 29 0.18 -17.73 -16.55
N ALA A 30 0.84 -17.93 -15.40
CA ALA A 30 2.04 -18.72 -15.28
C ALA A 30 1.79 -20.21 -15.62
N GLY A 31 2.59 -20.75 -16.53
CA GLY A 31 2.53 -22.15 -16.95
C GLY A 31 1.44 -22.48 -17.98
N LEU A 32 0.76 -21.49 -18.54
CA LEU A 32 -0.19 -21.69 -19.64
C LEU A 32 0.52 -22.08 -20.95
N SER A 33 -0.17 -22.84 -21.80
CA SER A 33 0.29 -23.04 -23.18
C SER A 33 0.27 -21.72 -23.95
N GLU A 34 1.11 -21.56 -24.97
CA GLU A 34 1.19 -20.31 -25.75
C GLU A 34 -0.17 -19.87 -26.33
N ARG A 35 -1.02 -20.84 -26.69
CA ARG A 35 -2.37 -20.60 -27.20
C ARG A 35 -3.30 -20.03 -26.13
N ASP A 36 -3.23 -20.58 -24.92
CA ASP A 36 -4.10 -20.21 -23.80
C ASP A 36 -3.67 -18.89 -23.19
N PHE A 37 -2.36 -18.65 -23.13
CA PHE A 37 -1.78 -17.35 -22.82
C PHE A 37 -2.29 -16.29 -23.80
N LYS A 38 -2.23 -16.53 -25.11
CA LYS A 38 -2.75 -15.61 -26.13
C LYS A 38 -4.26 -15.38 -25.98
N PHE A 39 -5.03 -16.42 -25.66
CA PHE A 39 -6.47 -16.29 -25.42
C PHE A 39 -6.76 -15.46 -24.17
N ALA A 40 -6.13 -15.75 -23.04
CA ALA A 40 -6.31 -14.98 -21.81
C ALA A 40 -5.86 -13.51 -21.99
N MET A 41 -4.73 -13.30 -22.67
CA MET A 41 -4.25 -11.97 -23.05
C MET A 41 -5.21 -11.24 -23.99
N SER A 42 -5.96 -11.95 -24.85
CA SER A 42 -6.98 -11.36 -25.71
C SER A 42 -8.23 -10.87 -24.95
N THR A 43 -8.43 -11.36 -23.72
CA THR A 43 -9.53 -10.90 -22.84
C THR A 43 -9.14 -9.72 -21.95
N LEU A 44 -7.84 -9.49 -21.75
CA LEU A 44 -7.35 -8.30 -21.08
C LEU A 44 -7.69 -7.07 -21.92
N LYS A 45 -8.26 -6.05 -21.28
CA LYS A 45 -8.40 -4.70 -21.85
C LYS A 45 -7.27 -3.84 -21.29
N PRO A 46 -6.04 -3.95 -21.83
CA PRO A 46 -4.93 -3.19 -21.32
C PRO A 46 -5.25 -1.70 -21.32
N ARG A 47 -4.95 -1.05 -20.19
CA ARG A 47 -5.12 0.39 -20.05
C ARG A 47 -3.78 1.07 -20.22
N MET A 48 -3.82 2.21 -20.90
CA MET A 48 -2.73 3.17 -20.81
C MET A 48 -2.82 3.84 -19.44
N PRO A 49 -1.75 3.83 -18.63
CA PRO A 49 -1.73 4.59 -17.39
C PRO A 49 -2.07 6.05 -17.67
N ALA A 50 -3.06 6.58 -16.97
CA ALA A 50 -3.43 7.99 -17.09
C ALA A 50 -2.33 8.88 -16.50
N PRO A 51 -2.11 10.10 -17.02
CA PRO A 51 -1.22 11.05 -16.38
C PRO A 51 -1.63 11.27 -14.92
N ALA A 52 -0.62 11.37 -14.04
CA ALA A 52 -0.86 11.67 -12.63
C ALA A 52 -1.59 13.01 -12.47
N PRO A 53 -2.60 13.10 -11.58
CA PRO A 53 -3.20 14.39 -11.24
C PRO A 53 -2.16 15.40 -10.75
N GLY A 54 -2.30 16.66 -11.17
CA GLY A 54 -1.49 17.76 -10.66
C GLY A 54 -1.95 18.25 -9.27
N PRO A 55 -1.26 19.23 -8.68
CA PRO A 55 -1.63 19.82 -7.40
C PRO A 55 -3.06 20.37 -7.40
N LEU A 56 -3.69 20.38 -6.22
CA LEU A 56 -5.02 20.96 -6.07
C LEU A 56 -5.02 22.46 -6.34
N ARG A 57 -6.10 22.94 -6.96
CA ARG A 57 -6.33 24.38 -7.13
C ARG A 57 -6.65 25.08 -5.80
N PHE A 58 -7.35 24.39 -4.91
CA PHE A 58 -7.61 24.84 -3.55
C PHE A 58 -6.97 23.84 -2.58
N ASP A 59 -6.00 24.33 -1.82
CA ASP A 59 -5.14 23.56 -0.93
C ASP A 59 -5.26 24.01 0.54
N GLY A 60 -6.32 24.77 0.85
CA GLY A 60 -6.69 25.12 2.21
C GLY A 60 -7.53 24.05 2.92
N PRO A 61 -7.83 24.29 4.21
CA PRO A 61 -8.69 23.41 4.99
C PRO A 61 -10.11 23.41 4.42
N LYS A 62 -10.70 22.23 4.24
CA LYS A 62 -12.10 22.02 3.87
C LYS A 62 -12.66 20.84 4.65
N LEU A 63 -13.98 20.86 4.89
CA LEU A 63 -14.69 19.74 5.50
C LEU A 63 -14.48 18.47 4.67
N ALA A 64 -13.97 17.40 5.29
CA ALA A 64 -13.69 16.14 4.59
C ALA A 64 -14.91 15.21 4.52
N GLU A 65 -15.74 15.17 5.58
CA GLU A 65 -17.03 14.48 5.55
C GLU A 65 -18.14 15.47 5.16
N ASP A 66 -18.29 15.70 3.85
CA ASP A 66 -19.35 16.53 3.27
C ASP A 66 -20.51 15.67 2.70
N LYS A 67 -21.44 16.31 1.98
CA LYS A 67 -22.59 15.61 1.38
C LYS A 67 -22.19 14.61 0.27
N GLU A 68 -21.06 14.85 -0.39
CA GLU A 68 -20.54 13.98 -1.46
C GLU A 68 -19.72 12.83 -0.88
N HIS A 69 -19.11 13.04 0.29
CA HIS A 69 -18.22 12.09 0.97
C HIS A 69 -18.73 11.59 2.35
N PRO A 70 -20.00 11.14 2.48
CA PRO A 70 -20.51 10.65 3.76
C PRO A 70 -19.84 9.32 4.13
N PHE A 71 -19.65 9.08 5.43
CA PHE A 71 -19.23 7.77 5.92
C PHE A 71 -20.27 6.69 5.53
N LYS A 72 -19.78 5.51 5.12
CA LYS A 72 -20.61 4.31 5.00
C LYS A 72 -19.85 3.10 5.55
N PRO A 73 -20.52 2.23 6.33
CA PRO A 73 -19.89 1.01 6.84
C PRO A 73 -19.47 0.09 5.70
N MET A 74 -18.45 -0.72 5.96
CA MET A 74 -17.90 -1.69 5.03
C MET A 74 -18.95 -2.76 4.67
N LYS A 75 -19.01 -3.16 3.40
CA LYS A 75 -19.75 -4.34 2.94
C LYS A 75 -18.84 -5.57 2.88
N MET A 76 -19.44 -6.76 2.82
CA MET A 76 -18.72 -8.04 2.82
C MET A 76 -17.58 -8.14 1.80
N ASP A 77 -17.73 -7.56 0.60
CA ASP A 77 -16.72 -7.63 -0.48
C ASP A 77 -15.82 -6.38 -0.56
N ASP A 78 -15.96 -5.41 0.33
CA ASP A 78 -15.15 -4.21 0.34
C ASP A 78 -13.77 -4.52 0.95
N LEU A 79 -12.71 -4.08 0.27
CA LEU A 79 -11.34 -4.35 0.68
C LEU A 79 -10.77 -3.18 1.48
N ARG A 80 -10.08 -3.51 2.57
CA ARG A 80 -9.25 -2.60 3.38
C ARG A 80 -7.92 -3.26 3.68
N GLY A 81 -6.91 -2.48 3.99
CA GLY A 81 -5.56 -2.97 4.24
C GLY A 81 -4.86 -2.25 5.39
N PRO A 82 -3.52 -2.24 5.41
CA PRO A 82 -2.75 -1.71 6.52
C PRO A 82 -2.76 -0.18 6.62
N CYS A 83 -3.16 0.53 5.55
CA CYS A 83 -3.13 1.99 5.51
C CYS A 83 -4.43 2.62 6.04
N PRO A 84 -4.45 3.24 7.23
CA PRO A 84 -5.65 3.89 7.78
C PRO A 84 -6.16 5.04 6.91
N GLY A 85 -5.25 5.77 6.23
CA GLY A 85 -5.62 6.85 5.32
C GLY A 85 -6.45 6.36 4.13
N LEU A 86 -5.92 5.41 3.36
CA LEU A 86 -6.66 4.85 2.21
C LEU A 86 -7.95 4.16 2.64
N ASN A 87 -7.94 3.50 3.79
CA ASN A 87 -9.13 2.87 4.33
C ASN A 87 -10.25 3.88 4.62
N THR A 88 -9.88 5.03 5.21
CA THR A 88 -10.80 6.13 5.50
C THR A 88 -11.33 6.77 4.22
N LEU A 89 -10.46 7.03 3.24
CA LEU A 89 -10.86 7.57 1.93
C LEU A 89 -11.87 6.66 1.22
N ALA A 90 -11.67 5.34 1.27
CA ALA A 90 -12.63 4.38 0.72
C ALA A 90 -13.93 4.32 1.54
N ALA A 91 -13.87 4.44 2.87
CA ALA A 91 -15.06 4.47 3.73
C ALA A 91 -15.90 5.76 3.59
N HIS A 92 -15.31 6.83 3.04
CA HIS A 92 -15.99 8.09 2.74
C HIS A 92 -16.29 8.28 1.25
N GLY A 93 -15.81 7.41 0.37
CA GLY A 93 -16.12 7.45 -1.07
C GLY A 93 -15.26 8.41 -1.88
N TYR A 94 -14.17 8.93 -1.30
CA TYR A 94 -13.09 9.57 -2.08
C TYR A 94 -12.43 8.55 -3.02
N LEU A 95 -12.32 7.31 -2.55
CA LEU A 95 -11.97 6.15 -3.35
C LEU A 95 -13.20 5.28 -3.63
N PRO A 96 -13.18 4.45 -4.68
CA PRO A 96 -14.13 3.35 -4.82
C PRO A 96 -14.24 2.56 -3.53
N ARG A 97 -15.46 2.49 -2.97
CA ARG A 97 -15.70 1.94 -1.62
C ARG A 97 -15.32 0.46 -1.48
N ASN A 98 -15.28 -0.24 -2.61
CA ASN A 98 -14.84 -1.62 -2.73
C ASN A 98 -13.33 -1.81 -2.50
N GLY A 99 -12.54 -0.74 -2.39
CA GLY A 99 -11.11 -0.78 -2.11
C GLY A 99 -10.23 -1.09 -3.32
N VAL A 100 -10.74 -0.94 -4.55
CA VAL A 100 -9.94 -1.12 -5.77
C VAL A 100 -9.99 0.14 -6.61
N ALA A 101 -8.83 0.73 -6.87
CA ALA A 101 -8.71 2.05 -7.48
C ALA A 101 -7.56 2.11 -8.48
N THR A 102 -7.61 3.08 -9.39
CA THR A 102 -6.46 3.44 -10.23
C THR A 102 -5.47 4.30 -9.44
N PRO A 103 -4.19 4.37 -9.85
CA PRO A 103 -3.22 5.31 -9.28
C PRO A 103 -3.73 6.76 -9.27
N ALA A 104 -4.35 7.21 -10.36
CA ALA A 104 -4.90 8.56 -10.44
C ALA A 104 -6.00 8.83 -9.41
N GLN A 105 -6.87 7.84 -9.14
CA GLN A 105 -7.89 7.96 -8.10
C GLN A 105 -7.27 8.06 -6.70
N ILE A 106 -6.21 7.28 -6.42
CA ILE A 106 -5.50 7.30 -5.14
C ILE A 106 -4.81 8.65 -4.93
N ILE A 107 -4.09 9.16 -5.93
CA ILE A 107 -3.42 10.47 -5.84
C ILE A 107 -4.45 11.57 -5.58
N GLN A 108 -5.53 11.61 -6.35
CA GLN A 108 -6.59 12.61 -6.18
C GLN A 108 -7.24 12.51 -4.80
N ALA A 109 -7.61 11.30 -4.35
CA ALA A 109 -8.25 11.08 -3.06
C ALA A 109 -7.36 11.49 -1.87
N SER A 110 -6.07 11.16 -1.92
CA SER A 110 -5.12 11.54 -0.86
C SER A 110 -4.96 13.05 -0.75
N MET A 111 -4.90 13.77 -1.88
CA MET A 111 -4.89 15.23 -1.87
C MET A 111 -6.24 15.79 -1.40
N ASP A 112 -7.36 15.25 -1.88
CA ASP A 112 -8.67 15.81 -1.59
C ASP A 112 -9.12 15.61 -0.15
N GLY A 113 -8.98 14.40 0.40
CA GLY A 113 -9.45 14.06 1.73
C GLY A 113 -8.48 14.42 2.86
N PHE A 114 -7.17 14.43 2.60
CA PHE A 114 -6.15 14.68 3.62
C PHE A 114 -5.23 15.87 3.35
N ASN A 115 -5.28 16.44 2.14
CA ASN A 115 -4.32 17.44 1.68
C ASN A 115 -2.88 16.91 1.68
N MET A 116 -2.68 15.65 1.28
CA MET A 116 -1.34 15.11 1.05
C MET A 116 -0.66 15.89 -0.09
N GLU A 117 0.62 16.21 0.06
CA GLU A 117 1.42 16.88 -0.96
C GLU A 117 1.50 16.04 -2.25
N ASN A 118 1.46 16.69 -3.41
CA ASN A 118 1.27 16.02 -4.70
C ASN A 118 2.42 15.08 -5.06
N ASN A 119 3.67 15.49 -4.87
CA ASN A 119 4.82 14.65 -5.18
C ASN A 119 4.83 13.40 -4.28
N LEU A 120 4.59 13.57 -2.97
CA LEU A 120 4.44 12.44 -2.05
C LEU A 120 3.31 11.50 -2.46
N ALA A 121 2.13 12.03 -2.79
CA ALA A 121 0.99 11.23 -3.25
C ALA A 121 1.34 10.43 -4.51
N ARG A 122 2.04 11.05 -5.47
CA ARG A 122 2.51 10.38 -6.69
C ARG A 122 3.52 9.29 -6.38
N PHE A 123 4.60 9.63 -5.67
CA PHE A 123 5.68 8.70 -5.36
C PHE A 123 5.16 7.45 -4.64
N THR A 124 4.39 7.65 -3.56
CA THR A 124 3.88 6.52 -2.76
C THR A 124 2.90 5.67 -3.56
N THR A 125 2.03 6.29 -4.36
CA THR A 125 1.02 5.56 -5.15
C THR A 125 1.66 4.73 -6.25
N TYR A 126 2.62 5.28 -7.00
CA TYR A 126 3.27 4.54 -8.07
C TYR A 126 4.23 3.48 -7.54
N ALA A 127 4.88 3.70 -6.38
CA ALA A 127 5.64 2.66 -5.70
C ALA A 127 4.72 1.48 -5.34
N ALA A 128 3.60 1.74 -4.67
CA ALA A 128 2.58 0.73 -4.36
C ALA A 128 2.04 0.03 -5.60
N HIS A 129 1.74 0.78 -6.68
CA HIS A 129 1.18 0.21 -7.89
C HIS A 129 2.18 -0.70 -8.64
N LEU A 130 3.45 -0.32 -8.68
CA LEU A 130 4.52 -1.14 -9.29
C LEU A 130 4.78 -2.41 -8.48
N LEU A 131 4.70 -2.32 -7.15
CA LEU A 131 4.98 -3.43 -6.23
C LEU A 131 3.79 -4.42 -6.11
N ASP A 132 2.56 -3.91 -6.00
CA ASP A 132 1.39 -4.71 -5.59
C ASP A 132 0.18 -4.59 -6.52
N GLY A 133 0.23 -3.70 -7.51
CA GLY A 133 -0.85 -3.44 -8.44
C GLY A 133 -0.78 -4.23 -9.74
N ASN A 134 -1.89 -4.26 -10.47
CA ASN A 134 -1.92 -4.78 -11.82
C ASN A 134 -1.59 -3.65 -12.81
N VAL A 135 -0.33 -3.59 -13.22
CA VAL A 135 0.16 -2.56 -14.15
C VAL A 135 -0.41 -2.69 -15.57
N VAL A 136 -1.05 -3.80 -15.92
CA VAL A 136 -1.69 -4.00 -17.23
C VAL A 136 -3.11 -3.42 -17.23
N THR A 137 -3.86 -3.61 -16.15
CA THR A 137 -5.23 -3.09 -16.02
C THR A 137 -5.32 -1.73 -15.35
N ASP A 138 -4.21 -1.20 -14.84
CA ASP A 138 -4.11 0.08 -14.11
C ASP A 138 -4.97 0.09 -12.82
N LEU A 139 -4.95 -1.02 -12.07
CA LEU A 139 -5.73 -1.17 -10.84
C LEU A 139 -4.88 -1.68 -9.68
N LEU A 140 -5.13 -1.12 -8.49
CA LEU A 140 -4.52 -1.52 -7.23
C LEU A 140 -5.62 -1.80 -6.21
N SER A 141 -5.49 -2.90 -5.47
CA SER A 141 -6.27 -3.15 -4.27
C SER A 141 -5.60 -2.50 -3.07
N ILE A 142 -6.34 -1.70 -2.30
CA ILE A 142 -5.85 -1.14 -1.02
C ILE A 142 -5.84 -2.18 0.10
N GLY A 143 -6.26 -3.42 -0.18
CA GLY A 143 -6.34 -4.53 0.75
C GLY A 143 -5.76 -5.81 0.17
N ALA A 144 -6.49 -6.92 0.32
CA ALA A 144 -6.06 -8.24 -0.13
C ALA A 144 -6.03 -8.37 -1.67
N LYS A 145 -5.37 -9.44 -2.13
CA LYS A 145 -5.44 -9.90 -3.53
C LYS A 145 -6.89 -10.12 -3.93
N THR A 146 -7.25 -9.72 -5.15
CA THR A 146 -8.64 -9.77 -5.59
C THR A 146 -8.73 -9.92 -7.10
N PRO A 147 -9.73 -10.66 -7.63
CA PRO A 147 -9.97 -10.70 -9.07
C PRO A 147 -10.44 -9.34 -9.64
N LYS A 148 -10.81 -8.38 -8.78
CA LYS A 148 -11.24 -7.03 -9.18
C LYS A 148 -10.11 -6.22 -9.84
N THR A 149 -8.85 -6.61 -9.67
CA THR A 149 -7.70 -6.04 -10.39
C THR A 149 -7.40 -6.73 -11.72
N GLY A 150 -8.25 -7.68 -12.15
CA GLY A 150 -8.08 -8.42 -13.40
C GLY A 150 -7.06 -9.56 -13.33
N PRO A 151 -6.88 -10.32 -14.43
CA PRO A 151 -5.93 -11.42 -14.53
C PRO A 151 -4.49 -10.96 -14.25
N ASP A 152 -3.75 -11.76 -13.49
CA ASP A 152 -2.34 -11.49 -13.18
C ASP A 152 -1.48 -11.58 -14.45
N PRO A 153 -0.47 -10.72 -14.62
CA PRO A 153 0.50 -10.88 -15.69
C PRO A 153 1.37 -12.13 -15.44
N ASP A 154 1.89 -12.75 -16.50
CA ASP A 154 2.82 -13.88 -16.41
C ASP A 154 4.22 -13.40 -16.00
N THR A 155 4.38 -13.10 -14.71
CA THR A 155 5.58 -12.53 -14.09
C THR A 155 5.79 -13.05 -12.68
N GLY A 156 6.87 -12.63 -12.01
CA GLY A 156 7.07 -12.89 -10.59
C GLY A 156 6.24 -11.98 -9.66
N ALA A 157 5.53 -11.00 -10.21
CA ALA A 157 4.73 -10.06 -9.43
C ALA A 157 3.40 -10.70 -9.01
N LEU A 158 3.13 -10.69 -7.70
CA LEU A 158 1.96 -11.36 -7.15
C LEU A 158 0.65 -10.61 -7.39
N VAL A 159 0.69 -9.31 -7.70
CA VAL A 159 -0.51 -8.45 -7.86
C VAL A 159 -1.49 -8.68 -6.69
N ALA A 160 -0.94 -8.54 -5.48
CA ALA A 160 -1.57 -9.02 -4.25
C ALA A 160 -2.22 -7.91 -3.42
N GLY A 161 -2.17 -6.65 -3.89
CA GLY A 161 -2.65 -5.50 -3.13
C GLY A 161 -1.83 -5.21 -1.88
N LEU A 162 -2.20 -4.18 -1.14
CA LEU A 162 -1.40 -3.65 -0.03
C LEU A 162 -1.31 -4.54 1.22
N ARG A 163 -1.95 -5.70 1.26
CA ARG A 163 -1.71 -6.71 2.32
C ARG A 163 -0.50 -7.60 2.03
N ASN A 164 0.06 -7.52 0.84
CA ASN A 164 1.22 -8.30 0.46
C ASN A 164 2.45 -7.88 1.28
N HIS A 165 2.96 -8.81 2.08
CA HIS A 165 4.08 -8.54 2.98
C HIS A 165 5.42 -8.51 2.23
N GLY A 166 6.31 -7.61 2.64
CA GLY A 166 7.69 -7.55 2.14
C GLY A 166 7.87 -6.79 0.83
N THR A 167 6.80 -6.20 0.29
CA THR A 167 6.83 -5.27 -0.85
C THR A 167 6.69 -3.83 -0.37
N PHE A 168 5.46 -3.35 -0.19
CA PHE A 168 5.16 -2.05 0.43
C PHE A 168 4.91 -2.22 1.93
N GLU A 169 4.01 -3.15 2.30
CA GLU A 169 3.74 -3.51 3.68
C GLU A 169 4.96 -4.20 4.29
N GLY A 170 5.23 -3.91 5.56
CA GLY A 170 6.32 -4.55 6.28
C GLY A 170 6.28 -4.34 7.79
N ASP A 171 7.26 -4.95 8.44
CA ASP A 171 7.32 -5.07 9.89
C ASP A 171 7.46 -3.74 10.63
N ALA A 172 7.26 -3.80 11.96
CA ALA A 172 7.27 -2.65 12.86
C ALA A 172 6.20 -1.59 12.51
N SER A 173 5.03 -2.01 12.03
CA SER A 173 3.88 -1.11 11.95
C SER A 173 3.40 -0.70 13.36
N VAL A 174 2.87 0.52 13.50
CA VAL A 174 2.53 1.09 14.83
C VAL A 174 1.18 0.62 15.37
N THR A 175 0.26 0.14 14.51
CA THR A 175 -1.06 -0.35 14.92
C THR A 175 -1.47 -1.65 14.23
N ARG A 176 -0.56 -2.25 13.46
CA ARG A 176 -0.71 -3.53 12.74
C ARG A 176 0.43 -4.45 13.19
N ALA A 177 0.15 -5.74 13.36
CA ALA A 177 1.18 -6.70 13.73
C ALA A 177 2.10 -7.01 12.54
N ASP A 178 3.28 -7.56 12.83
CA ASP A 178 4.16 -8.08 11.78
C ASP A 178 3.52 -9.31 11.13
N ALA A 179 3.74 -9.52 9.83
CA ALA A 179 3.12 -10.63 9.08
C ALA A 179 3.48 -12.01 9.64
N PHE A 180 4.64 -12.13 10.28
CA PHE A 180 5.06 -13.34 11.00
C PHE A 180 4.02 -13.82 12.02
N PHE A 181 3.29 -12.90 12.66
CA PHE A 181 2.26 -13.22 13.65
C PHE A 181 0.87 -13.48 13.02
N GLY A 182 0.75 -13.42 11.69
CA GLY A 182 -0.40 -13.89 10.92
C GLY A 182 -1.28 -12.80 10.31
N ASP A 183 -1.51 -11.67 10.99
CA ASP A 183 -2.38 -10.59 10.50
C ASP A 183 -1.65 -9.23 10.48
N ASN A 184 -1.17 -8.86 9.29
CA ASN A 184 -0.42 -7.62 9.05
C ASN A 184 -1.26 -6.41 8.68
N PHE A 185 -2.59 -6.50 8.69
CA PHE A 185 -3.46 -5.47 8.12
C PHE A 185 -4.58 -5.01 9.04
N SER A 186 -5.10 -5.89 9.89
CA SER A 186 -6.14 -5.53 10.84
C SER A 186 -5.61 -4.58 11.91
N PHE A 187 -6.48 -3.68 12.35
CA PHE A 187 -6.21 -2.90 13.56
C PHE A 187 -5.95 -3.86 14.73
N ASN A 188 -4.86 -3.62 15.46
CA ASN A 188 -4.48 -4.39 16.63
C ASN A 188 -4.63 -3.53 17.89
N GLU A 189 -5.59 -3.87 18.75
CA GLU A 189 -5.89 -3.12 19.97
C GLU A 189 -4.68 -3.03 20.91
N THR A 190 -3.92 -4.12 21.11
CA THR A 190 -2.73 -4.12 21.97
C THR A 190 -1.64 -3.16 21.47
N LEU A 191 -1.42 -3.07 20.16
CA LEU A 191 -0.49 -2.10 19.59
C LEU A 191 -1.04 -0.66 19.66
N PHE A 192 -2.36 -0.48 19.61
CA PHE A 192 -2.97 0.83 19.83
C PHE A 192 -2.91 1.26 21.31
N ASP A 193 -3.08 0.34 22.26
CA ASP A 193 -2.85 0.60 23.68
C ASP A 193 -1.40 1.06 23.93
N GLN A 194 -0.43 0.44 23.23
CA GLN A 194 0.96 0.89 23.25
C GLN A 194 1.13 2.28 22.62
N PHE A 195 0.43 2.59 21.54
CA PHE A 195 0.40 3.93 20.95
C PHE A 195 -0.13 4.98 21.95
N VAL A 196 -1.17 4.63 22.72
CA VAL A 196 -1.74 5.47 23.78
C VAL A 196 -0.75 5.66 24.93
N ASP A 197 -0.15 4.57 25.45
CA ASP A 197 0.87 4.61 26.52
C ASP A 197 2.03 5.55 26.17
N PHE A 198 2.57 5.42 24.95
CA PHE A 198 3.65 6.28 24.48
C PHE A 198 3.19 7.75 24.35
N SER A 199 1.94 7.98 23.94
CA SER A 199 1.36 9.33 23.88
C SER A 199 1.23 9.95 25.28
N GLU A 200 0.85 9.17 26.29
CA GLU A 200 0.81 9.63 27.68
C GLU A 200 2.21 9.96 28.22
N ARG A 201 3.18 9.06 28.00
CA ARG A 201 4.54 9.17 28.54
C ARG A 201 5.37 10.27 27.91
N PHE A 202 5.23 10.49 26.60
CA PHE A 202 6.13 11.36 25.83
C PHE A 202 5.43 12.55 25.17
N GLY A 203 4.10 12.56 25.14
CA GLY A 203 3.31 13.58 24.44
C GLY A 203 2.24 14.26 25.29
N ASN A 204 2.24 14.04 26.62
CA ASN A 204 1.23 14.58 27.52
C ASN A 204 -0.21 14.21 27.08
N GLY A 205 -0.38 12.96 26.64
CA GLY A 205 -1.66 12.40 26.17
C GLY A 205 -1.97 12.62 24.69
N PHE A 206 -1.08 13.28 23.95
CA PHE A 206 -1.21 13.50 22.51
C PHE A 206 -0.13 12.76 21.73
N TYR A 207 -0.42 12.35 20.51
CA TYR A 207 0.59 11.88 19.56
C TYR A 207 1.19 13.06 18.80
N ASN A 208 2.51 13.18 18.83
CA ASN A 208 3.30 14.20 18.16
C ASN A 208 4.65 13.61 17.70
N TYR A 209 5.56 14.42 17.15
CA TYR A 209 6.84 13.92 16.65
C TYR A 209 7.73 13.27 17.72
N THR A 210 7.70 13.75 18.97
CA THR A 210 8.44 13.13 20.08
C THR A 210 7.92 11.72 20.34
N VAL A 211 6.60 11.55 20.41
CA VAL A 211 5.97 10.24 20.57
C VAL A 211 6.26 9.33 19.37
N ALA A 212 6.22 9.89 18.16
CA ALA A 212 6.51 9.16 16.93
C ALA A 212 7.94 8.59 16.93
N ALA A 213 8.93 9.36 17.41
CA ALA A 213 10.31 8.92 17.54
C ALA A 213 10.46 7.75 18.51
N GLU A 214 9.92 7.90 19.72
CA GLU A 214 9.99 6.87 20.77
C GLU A 214 9.27 5.59 20.35
N LEU A 215 8.05 5.71 19.81
CA LEU A 215 7.25 4.55 19.40
C LEU A 215 7.86 3.85 18.18
N ARG A 216 8.35 4.58 17.17
CA ARG A 216 9.04 3.98 16.01
C ARG A 216 10.24 3.17 16.47
N PHE A 217 11.09 3.75 17.30
CA PHE A 217 12.26 3.04 17.82
C PHE A 217 11.85 1.79 18.61
N HIS A 218 10.87 1.93 19.51
CA HIS A 218 10.35 0.81 20.28
C HIS A 218 9.81 -0.32 19.39
N ARG A 219 9.02 -0.01 18.35
CA ARG A 219 8.48 -1.02 17.43
C ARG A 219 9.58 -1.73 16.63
N VAL A 220 10.68 -1.06 16.30
CA VAL A 220 11.85 -1.71 15.68
C VAL A 220 12.52 -2.67 16.66
N GLN A 221 12.77 -2.24 17.90
CA GLN A 221 13.36 -3.12 18.92
C GLN A 221 12.47 -4.33 19.23
N GLN A 222 11.15 -4.12 19.31
CA GLN A 222 10.19 -5.18 19.52
C GLN A 222 10.21 -6.19 18.35
N GLY A 223 10.27 -5.72 17.10
CA GLY A 223 10.42 -6.60 15.94
C GLY A 223 11.69 -7.45 16.02
N ILE A 224 12.82 -6.85 16.40
CA ILE A 224 14.09 -7.57 16.58
C ILE A 224 13.97 -8.66 17.67
N ALA A 225 13.33 -8.35 18.78
CA ALA A 225 13.23 -9.25 19.93
C ALA A 225 12.17 -10.35 19.80
N GLU A 226 11.15 -10.15 18.97
CA GLU A 226 9.97 -11.04 18.93
C GLU A 226 9.75 -11.73 17.59
N ASN A 227 10.24 -11.17 16.49
CA ASN A 227 10.02 -11.69 15.14
C ASN A 227 11.33 -12.26 14.54
N PRO A 228 11.51 -13.60 14.46
CA PRO A 228 12.71 -14.21 13.90
C PRO A 228 12.93 -13.93 12.40
N HIS A 229 11.91 -13.41 11.71
CA HIS A 229 11.94 -13.02 10.31
C HIS A 229 11.84 -11.50 10.11
N PHE A 230 12.04 -10.71 11.17
CA PHE A 230 11.96 -9.26 11.13
C PHE A 230 12.78 -8.69 9.98
N SER A 231 12.16 -7.86 9.13
CA SER A 231 12.81 -7.20 8.01
C SER A 231 12.51 -5.70 7.98
N PHE A 232 13.57 -4.89 7.98
CA PHE A 232 13.50 -3.45 8.03
C PHE A 232 14.53 -2.81 7.10
N VAL A 233 14.42 -3.09 5.80
CA VAL A 233 15.41 -2.69 4.78
C VAL A 233 14.78 -1.86 3.67
N GLY A 234 15.62 -1.12 2.94
CA GLY A 234 15.26 -0.46 1.68
C GLY A 234 13.98 0.38 1.79
N PHE A 235 12.99 0.09 0.94
CA PHE A 235 11.75 0.87 0.91
C PHE A 235 10.98 0.83 2.23
N ARG A 236 10.98 -0.30 2.96
CA ARG A 236 10.32 -0.38 4.28
C ARG A 236 11.04 0.49 5.32
N HIS A 237 12.37 0.55 5.29
CA HIS A 237 13.15 1.44 6.16
C HIS A 237 12.70 2.90 5.99
N LEU A 238 12.50 3.37 4.74
CA LEU A 238 11.96 4.70 4.46
C LEU A 238 10.50 4.86 4.90
N THR A 239 9.60 3.98 4.44
CA THR A 239 8.16 4.15 4.68
C THR A 239 7.80 4.08 6.15
N ALA A 240 8.47 3.23 6.93
CA ALA A 240 8.24 3.12 8.36
C ALA A 240 8.49 4.42 9.14
N TYR A 241 9.49 5.21 8.74
CA TYR A 241 9.75 6.54 9.32
C TYR A 241 8.85 7.63 8.73
N ALA A 242 8.50 7.55 7.44
CA ALA A 242 7.55 8.47 6.83
C ALA A 242 6.15 8.33 7.46
N GLU A 243 5.66 7.10 7.64
CA GLU A 243 4.30 6.81 8.09
C GLU A 243 3.99 7.34 9.49
N VAL A 244 4.97 7.37 10.38
CA VAL A 244 4.78 7.91 11.75
C VAL A 244 4.66 9.43 11.80
N THR A 245 4.96 10.13 10.69
CA THR A 245 4.67 11.58 10.57
C THR A 245 3.23 11.86 10.17
N PHE A 246 2.57 10.93 9.46
CA PHE A 246 1.26 11.19 8.85
C PHE A 246 0.13 11.46 9.85
N PRO A 247 0.04 10.80 11.01
CA PRO A 247 -0.98 11.14 12.01
C PRO A 247 -0.88 12.60 12.47
N VAL A 248 0.35 13.09 12.69
CA VAL A 248 0.60 14.49 13.05
C VAL A 248 0.26 15.44 11.91
N ASN A 249 0.63 15.06 10.68
CA ASN A 249 0.55 15.96 9.52
C ASN A 249 -0.81 16.00 8.82
N MET A 250 -1.64 14.97 9.02
CA MET A 250 -2.85 14.74 8.22
C MET A 250 -4.08 14.30 9.02
N PHE A 251 -3.94 13.81 10.25
CA PHE A 251 -5.09 13.36 11.07
C PHE A 251 -5.54 14.40 12.10
N ILE A 252 -4.86 15.54 12.17
CA ILE A 252 -5.27 16.69 13.00
C ILE A 252 -6.17 17.60 12.16
N ASP A 253 -7.28 18.06 12.75
CA ASP A 253 -8.20 18.99 12.07
C ASP A 253 -7.45 20.26 11.66
N GLY A 254 -7.48 20.60 10.37
CA GLY A 254 -6.71 21.71 9.80
C GLY A 254 -7.08 23.10 10.30
N ARG A 255 -8.09 23.24 11.17
CA ARG A 255 -8.42 24.51 11.84
C ARG A 255 -7.73 24.65 13.20
N ARG A 256 -7.07 23.61 13.70
CA ARG A 256 -6.34 23.63 14.98
C ARG A 256 -5.12 24.55 14.86
N THR A 257 -4.89 25.34 15.90
CA THR A 257 -3.82 26.35 15.94
C THR A 257 -3.12 26.33 17.29
N GLY A 258 -2.02 27.08 17.43
CA GLY A 258 -1.29 27.18 18.68
C GLY A 258 -0.76 25.82 19.15
N PHE A 259 -0.94 25.49 20.42
CA PHE A 259 -0.43 24.26 21.00
C PHE A 259 -1.04 22.99 20.39
N GLU A 260 -2.25 23.05 19.82
CA GLU A 260 -2.97 21.88 19.28
C GLU A 260 -2.55 21.50 17.84
N ARG A 261 -1.80 22.36 17.14
CA ARG A 261 -1.52 22.23 15.69
C ARG A 261 -0.80 20.94 15.30
N LEU A 262 -0.01 20.36 16.22
CA LEU A 262 0.78 19.14 16.02
C LEU A 262 0.55 18.13 17.15
N GLN A 263 -0.63 18.16 17.74
CA GLN A 263 -1.03 17.31 18.86
C GLN A 263 -2.28 16.52 18.46
N LEU A 264 -2.09 15.27 18.06
CA LEU A 264 -3.19 14.38 17.72
C LEU A 264 -3.75 13.74 19.00
N ASP A 265 -5.02 13.99 19.30
CA ASP A 265 -5.68 13.36 20.45
C ASP A 265 -6.05 11.90 20.16
N MET A 266 -6.12 11.07 21.20
CA MET A 266 -6.33 9.62 21.06
C MET A 266 -7.71 9.26 20.50
N GLN A 267 -8.74 10.06 20.78
CA GLN A 267 -10.07 9.82 20.24
C GLN A 267 -10.07 10.01 18.72
N THR A 268 -9.45 11.08 18.23
CA THR A 268 -9.24 11.28 16.80
C THR A 268 -8.38 10.16 16.21
N ALA A 269 -7.28 9.77 16.86
CA ALA A 269 -6.44 8.66 16.40
C ALA A 269 -7.23 7.34 16.24
N GLU A 270 -8.07 6.99 17.22
CA GLU A 270 -8.89 5.78 17.19
C GLU A 270 -9.83 5.78 15.98
N THR A 271 -10.48 6.91 15.68
CA THR A 271 -11.39 6.99 14.52
C THR A 271 -10.69 6.67 13.19
N PHE A 272 -9.45 7.09 13.01
CA PHE A 272 -8.69 6.78 11.80
C PHE A 272 -8.15 5.34 11.80
N PHE A 273 -7.53 4.91 12.89
CA PHE A 273 -6.83 3.62 12.93
C PHE A 273 -7.75 2.41 13.03
N LYS A 274 -8.88 2.55 13.75
CA LYS A 274 -9.85 1.50 14.07
C LYS A 274 -11.10 1.62 13.19
N ASP A 275 -11.73 2.79 13.20
CA ASP A 275 -13.04 2.96 12.54
C ASP A 275 -12.93 3.26 11.04
N ASN A 276 -11.74 3.64 10.57
CA ASN A 276 -11.49 4.11 9.21
C ASN A 276 -12.44 5.27 8.85
N ARG A 277 -12.52 6.26 9.73
CA ARG A 277 -13.52 7.32 9.68
C ARG A 277 -12.91 8.68 10.01
N PHE A 278 -13.32 9.71 9.27
CA PHE A 278 -13.04 11.09 9.68
C PHE A 278 -13.81 11.44 10.97
N PRO A 279 -13.19 12.13 11.94
CA PRO A 279 -13.93 12.72 13.05
C PRO A 279 -15.06 13.63 12.54
N ARG A 280 -16.14 13.73 13.32
CA ARG A 280 -17.28 14.58 12.93
C ARG A 280 -16.82 16.03 12.77
N GLY A 281 -17.07 16.61 11.60
CA GLY A 281 -16.71 18.00 11.31
C GLY A 281 -15.23 18.21 10.99
N PHE A 282 -14.46 17.12 10.80
CA PHE A 282 -13.05 17.16 10.46
C PHE A 282 -12.79 17.97 9.19
N HIS A 283 -11.87 18.92 9.29
CA HIS A 283 -11.29 19.58 8.13
C HIS A 283 -9.91 19.00 7.83
N ARG A 284 -9.64 18.67 6.57
CA ARG A 284 -8.31 18.24 6.13
C ARG A 284 -7.25 19.28 6.48
N SER A 285 -5.97 18.89 6.46
CA SER A 285 -4.83 19.77 6.76
C SER A 285 -4.93 21.13 6.05
N GLU A 286 -4.48 22.18 6.72
CA GLU A 286 -4.54 23.56 6.23
C GLU A 286 -3.64 23.86 5.02
N LYS A 287 -2.68 22.99 4.74
CA LYS A 287 -1.75 23.09 3.62
C LYS A 287 -1.43 21.69 3.07
N PRO A 288 -0.87 21.58 1.86
CA PRO A 288 -0.28 20.34 1.39
C PRO A 288 0.78 19.86 2.38
N SER A 289 0.53 18.71 3.02
CA SER A 289 1.39 18.12 4.03
C SER A 289 2.10 16.89 3.48
N GLY A 290 3.34 16.65 3.91
CA GLY A 290 4.12 15.49 3.55
C GLY A 290 4.71 14.80 4.77
N THR A 291 6.01 14.57 4.72
CA THR A 291 6.80 13.91 5.77
C THR A 291 7.55 14.91 6.65
N GLU A 292 6.97 16.09 6.92
CA GLU A 292 7.53 17.00 7.92
C GLU A 292 7.76 16.25 9.24
N GLY A 293 8.88 16.54 9.91
CA GLY A 293 9.31 15.85 11.12
C GLY A 293 10.10 14.55 10.89
N LEU A 294 10.16 13.99 9.67
CA LEU A 294 10.87 12.72 9.43
C LEU A 294 12.33 12.74 9.91
N VAL A 295 13.07 13.80 9.57
CA VAL A 295 14.50 13.93 9.96
C VAL A 295 14.66 14.03 11.47
N GLU A 296 13.78 14.77 12.15
CA GLU A 296 13.78 14.89 13.61
C GLU A 296 13.51 13.53 14.27
N ILE A 297 12.48 12.83 13.81
CA ILE A 297 12.10 11.49 14.31
C ILE A 297 13.24 10.50 14.11
N PHE A 298 13.84 10.46 12.92
CA PHE A 298 14.96 9.57 12.64
C PHE A 298 16.19 9.92 13.50
N SER A 299 16.50 11.21 13.65
CA SER A 299 17.70 11.66 14.37
C SER A 299 17.63 11.44 15.88
N ALA A 300 16.42 11.34 16.45
CA ALA A 300 16.25 11.02 17.87
C ALA A 300 16.79 9.62 18.21
N HIS A 301 16.50 8.63 17.35
CA HIS A 301 16.96 7.25 17.49
C HIS A 301 17.31 6.65 16.12
N PRO A 302 18.50 6.93 15.56
CA PRO A 302 18.89 6.41 14.26
C PRO A 302 18.95 4.89 14.26
N THR A 303 18.23 4.24 13.35
CA THR A 303 18.29 2.78 13.17
C THR A 303 18.94 2.45 11.83
N GLN A 304 19.78 1.41 11.82
CA GLN A 304 20.34 0.87 10.60
C GLN A 304 19.32 -0.06 9.92
N PRO A 305 19.27 -0.09 8.57
CA PRO A 305 18.47 -1.07 7.87
C PRO A 305 19.04 -2.48 8.08
N GLY A 306 18.18 -3.48 8.20
CA GLY A 306 18.63 -4.84 8.44
C GLY A 306 17.50 -5.84 8.68
N ARG A 307 17.88 -7.08 9.02
CA ARG A 307 16.94 -8.19 9.20
C ARG A 307 17.41 -9.15 10.28
N ASN A 308 16.48 -9.84 10.93
CA ASN A 308 16.81 -11.03 11.72
C ASN A 308 17.15 -12.23 10.82
N ALA A 309 18.09 -13.07 11.26
CA ALA A 309 18.65 -14.19 10.53
C ALA A 309 17.97 -15.53 10.90
N GLY A 310 16.63 -15.57 10.91
CA GLY A 310 15.85 -16.79 11.19
C GLY A 310 15.72 -17.12 12.68
N ALA A 311 16.17 -16.23 13.56
CA ALA A 311 15.97 -16.29 15.01
C ALA A 311 15.79 -14.86 15.57
N VAL A 312 15.12 -14.72 16.70
CA VAL A 312 15.02 -13.42 17.40
C VAL A 312 16.41 -12.97 17.88
N ASP A 313 16.59 -11.66 18.05
CA ASP A 313 17.84 -11.05 18.51
C ASP A 313 19.08 -11.38 17.65
N THR A 314 18.87 -11.59 16.33
CA THR A 314 19.96 -11.87 15.37
C THR A 314 20.08 -10.80 14.28
N PHE A 315 19.71 -9.56 14.62
CA PHE A 315 19.64 -8.47 13.66
C PHE A 315 21.00 -8.24 12.97
N THR A 316 20.99 -8.40 11.65
CA THR A 316 22.15 -8.17 10.78
C THR A 316 21.85 -7.01 9.86
N VAL A 317 22.78 -6.07 9.80
CA VAL A 317 22.69 -4.88 8.95
C VAL A 317 22.68 -5.27 7.47
N ASP A 318 21.78 -4.66 6.71
CA ASP A 318 21.62 -4.83 5.27
C ASP A 318 21.19 -3.50 4.66
N ASP A 319 22.17 -2.74 4.16
CA ASP A 319 22.00 -1.45 3.49
C ASP A 319 22.03 -1.58 1.96
N SER A 320 21.97 -2.80 1.42
CA SER A 320 22.09 -3.07 -0.02
C SER A 320 20.98 -2.42 -0.87
N LEU A 321 19.85 -2.10 -0.23
CA LEU A 321 18.70 -1.41 -0.83
C LEU A 321 18.58 0.06 -0.40
N GLY A 322 19.63 0.63 0.19
CA GLY A 322 19.68 1.99 0.71
C GLY A 322 19.38 2.09 2.20
N ASP A 323 19.69 3.26 2.75
CA ASP A 323 19.62 3.60 4.17
C ASP A 323 19.16 5.05 4.33
N VAL A 324 18.07 5.26 5.08
CA VAL A 324 17.53 6.60 5.40
C VAL A 324 18.58 7.50 6.05
N GLY A 325 19.50 6.94 6.84
CA GLY A 325 20.54 7.68 7.55
C GLY A 325 21.72 8.12 6.67
N SER A 326 21.83 7.62 5.44
CA SER A 326 22.92 7.98 4.54
C SER A 326 22.74 9.38 3.94
N ALA A 327 23.85 10.01 3.52
CA ALA A 327 23.83 11.38 2.99
C ALA A 327 22.90 11.59 1.77
N ASN A 328 22.63 10.52 1.00
CA ASN A 328 21.69 10.49 -0.13
C ASN A 328 20.58 9.44 0.11
N GLY A 329 20.16 9.22 1.36
CA GLY A 329 19.32 8.09 1.77
C GLY A 329 18.04 7.90 0.97
N PHE A 330 17.35 8.99 0.67
CA PHE A 330 16.16 8.93 -0.17
C PHE A 330 16.47 8.43 -1.59
N CYS A 331 17.55 8.93 -2.21
CA CYS A 331 17.94 8.53 -3.56
C CYS A 331 18.52 7.11 -3.62
N SER A 332 19.25 6.68 -2.60
CA SER A 332 19.78 5.30 -2.54
C SER A 332 18.63 4.30 -2.41
N ILE A 333 17.60 4.61 -1.59
CA ILE A 333 16.39 3.78 -1.47
C ILE A 333 15.57 3.78 -2.75
N TYR A 334 15.37 4.93 -3.38
CA TYR A 334 14.73 4.99 -4.70
C TYR A 334 15.50 4.15 -5.74
N THR A 335 16.84 4.22 -5.72
CA THR A 335 17.68 3.41 -6.63
C THR A 335 17.53 1.93 -6.33
N GLY A 336 17.54 1.50 -5.06
CA GLY A 336 17.29 0.11 -4.67
C GLY A 336 15.91 -0.37 -5.15
N LEU A 337 14.87 0.44 -4.95
CA LEU A 337 13.51 0.14 -5.40
C LEU A 337 13.43 -0.01 -6.93
N ALA A 338 13.94 0.97 -7.68
CA ALA A 338 13.81 1.03 -9.13
C ALA A 338 14.78 0.09 -9.88
N ASN A 339 15.95 -0.19 -9.31
CA ASN A 339 17.01 -0.97 -9.96
C ASN A 339 17.05 -2.44 -9.51
N VAL A 340 16.52 -2.76 -8.32
CA VAL A 340 16.60 -4.11 -7.75
C VAL A 340 15.22 -4.68 -7.49
N THR A 341 14.42 -4.05 -6.63
CA THR A 341 13.14 -4.63 -6.18
C THR A 341 12.14 -4.78 -7.32
N ILE A 342 11.87 -3.70 -8.06
CA ILE A 342 10.90 -3.74 -9.17
C ILE A 342 11.36 -4.70 -10.29
N PRO A 343 12.62 -4.65 -10.78
CA PRO A 343 13.08 -5.59 -11.80
C PRO A 343 13.04 -7.07 -11.35
N SER A 344 13.20 -7.36 -10.06
CA SER A 344 13.09 -8.72 -9.54
C SER A 344 11.66 -9.28 -9.66
N LEU A 345 10.64 -8.43 -9.58
CA LEU A 345 9.24 -8.82 -9.79
C LEU A 345 8.90 -8.99 -11.29
N TYR A 346 9.65 -8.32 -12.16
CA TYR A 346 9.43 -8.29 -13.61
C TYR A 346 10.76 -8.53 -14.35
N PRO A 347 11.30 -9.76 -14.40
CA PRO A 347 12.64 -9.99 -14.92
C PRO A 347 12.77 -9.81 -16.44
N ASN A 348 11.73 -10.17 -17.21
CA ASN A 348 11.75 -10.09 -18.68
C ASN A 348 10.42 -9.58 -19.27
N PRO A 349 9.95 -8.38 -18.91
CA PRO A 349 8.67 -7.87 -19.37
C PRO A 349 8.74 -7.54 -20.87
N THR A 350 7.68 -7.87 -21.60
CA THR A 350 7.55 -7.57 -23.04
C THR A 350 6.22 -6.87 -23.34
N GLY A 351 6.09 -6.32 -24.55
CA GLY A 351 4.83 -5.75 -25.05
C GLY A 351 4.22 -4.69 -24.13
N VAL A 352 2.92 -4.84 -23.84
CA VAL A 352 2.16 -3.90 -23.01
C VAL A 352 2.68 -3.82 -21.59
N LEU A 353 3.07 -4.94 -20.99
CA LEU A 353 3.62 -4.98 -19.64
C LEU A 353 4.89 -4.12 -19.55
N ARG A 354 5.84 -4.31 -20.46
CA ARG A 354 7.08 -3.50 -20.51
C ARG A 354 6.77 -2.02 -20.66
N ARG A 355 5.91 -1.66 -21.60
CA ARG A 355 5.51 -0.26 -21.84
C ARG A 355 4.92 0.37 -20.57
N ASN A 356 3.96 -0.31 -19.94
CA ASN A 356 3.29 0.22 -18.75
C ASN A 356 4.24 0.29 -17.54
N LEU A 357 5.20 -0.63 -17.40
CA LEU A 357 6.26 -0.54 -16.39
C LEU A 357 7.14 0.70 -16.59
N ILE A 358 7.59 0.96 -17.83
CA ILE A 358 8.38 2.17 -18.15
C ILE A 358 7.58 3.43 -17.82
N THR A 359 6.29 3.49 -18.19
CA THR A 359 5.43 4.64 -17.90
C THR A 359 5.25 4.85 -16.38
N ASN A 360 4.96 3.80 -15.62
CA ASN A 360 4.78 3.92 -14.18
C ASN A 360 6.10 4.25 -13.44
N LEU A 361 7.24 3.76 -13.92
CA LEU A 361 8.56 4.15 -13.39
C LEU A 361 8.88 5.63 -13.67
N GLN A 362 8.48 6.17 -14.82
CA GLN A 362 8.56 7.61 -15.07
C GLN A 362 7.70 8.36 -14.05
N PHE A 363 6.46 7.93 -13.82
CA PHE A 363 5.57 8.59 -12.88
C PHE A 363 6.03 8.49 -11.41
N LEU A 364 6.70 7.39 -11.05
CA LEU A 364 7.40 7.23 -9.77
C LEU A 364 8.53 8.27 -9.65
N PHE A 365 9.39 8.39 -10.67
CA PHE A 365 10.50 9.34 -10.70
C PHE A 365 10.02 10.80 -10.64
N ASP A 366 8.96 11.13 -11.37
CA ASP A 366 8.36 12.47 -11.35
C ASP A 366 7.75 12.85 -9.99
N GLY A 367 7.48 11.86 -9.12
CA GLY A 367 7.01 12.07 -7.76
C GLY A 367 8.14 12.29 -6.74
N LEU A 368 9.41 12.17 -7.14
CA LEU A 368 10.52 12.48 -6.23
C LEU A 368 10.52 13.98 -5.89
N PRO A 369 10.95 14.38 -4.68
CA PRO A 369 11.14 15.79 -4.34
C PRO A 369 12.09 16.43 -5.36
N LYS A 370 11.71 17.58 -5.93
CA LYS A 370 12.51 18.25 -6.98
C LYS A 370 13.94 18.57 -6.55
N GLN A 371 14.18 18.72 -5.25
CA GLN A 371 15.50 19.02 -4.68
C GLN A 371 16.36 17.76 -4.42
N SER A 372 15.82 16.56 -4.62
CA SER A 372 16.50 15.31 -4.25
C SER A 372 17.73 15.00 -5.12
N ASN A 373 17.88 15.62 -6.29
CA ASN A 373 18.98 15.38 -7.25
C ASN A 373 19.18 13.89 -7.61
N CYS A 374 18.16 13.03 -7.42
CA CYS A 374 18.25 11.63 -7.80
C CYS A 374 18.29 11.49 -9.33
N THR A 375 19.04 10.50 -9.82
CA THR A 375 19.09 10.17 -11.25
C THR A 375 17.98 9.18 -11.59
N GLN A 376 17.27 9.40 -12.70
CA GLN A 376 16.26 8.45 -13.16
C GLN A 376 16.90 7.10 -13.54
N ILE A 377 16.23 5.99 -13.19
CA ILE A 377 16.68 4.64 -13.46
C ILE A 377 15.78 4.02 -14.54
N PHE A 378 16.39 3.35 -15.52
CA PHE A 378 15.71 2.78 -16.69
C PHE A 378 15.93 1.27 -16.78
N PRO A 379 15.43 0.47 -15.81
CA PRO A 379 15.74 -0.96 -15.72
C PRO A 379 15.19 -1.75 -16.91
N PHE A 380 14.17 -1.21 -17.58
CA PHE A 380 13.53 -1.81 -18.75
C PHE A 380 13.82 -1.03 -20.03
N GLY A 381 14.76 -0.07 -20.02
CA GLY A 381 15.02 0.89 -21.10
C GLY A 381 14.10 2.12 -21.05
N SER A 382 14.29 3.06 -21.99
CA SER A 382 13.39 4.20 -22.20
C SER A 382 12.28 3.86 -23.19
N MET A 383 11.24 4.70 -23.25
CA MET A 383 10.29 4.67 -24.37
C MET A 383 10.94 5.17 -25.66
#